data_AF-Q3A6X4-F1
#
_entry.id   AF-Q3A6X4-F1
#
_cell.length_a   1.000
_cell.length_b   1.000
_cell.length_c   1.000
_cell.angle_alpha   90.00
_cell.angle_beta   90.00
_cell.angle_gamma   90.00
#
_symmetry.space_group_name_H-M   'P 1'
#
loop_
_entity.id
_entity.type
_entity.pdbx_description
1 polymer ?
#
loop_
_entity_poly.entity_id
_entity_poly.type
_entity_poly.pdbx_seq_one_letter_code
_entity_poly.pdbx_strand_id
1 'polypeptide(L)'
;MSRILLAIMGFAALFAGCLLARALYLIPDLPLWYCLLPLILTILAFGAMVNLVHLRWAMIQLTTAFFATLALTFVVPRIGTLPAKTGNDGLVTVPLHIPPAWSGTIKPESPILQTVPGFEISVFASGLTGPRMLAFSPAGDLYVSLPRAGRIMVLPDENHDGVADRHMTFADDLDLPHGLAFAGQDLIAAENGRLIRLPDGNTDLRADRIEVLSNDLPVGGGHWTRSVAIGPTGDYFVAAGSSCNACMEKDPRRAAILRIPAGGGQAKIHARGLRNSVGLAFHPATGELWASNNGRDRLGDDLPPEEINRIVPGGDYGWPFCYGRRIPDPDYGSVSRCRQTLPPEVEMQAHSAPLGITFGHKLAFPKAYRDMLYVAFHGSWNRSIPTGYKLVGIPVENGRPTGPPQDIVRGWLQGRRAWGRPVSPAVGPDGALYLSDDRAGLIYRITAMEEATKITEKSN
;
A
#
# COMPACT_ATOMS: atom_id res chain seq x y z
N MET A 1 58.97 -4.04 -13.05
CA MET A 1 60.05 -3.46 -12.20
C MET A 1 59.45 -3.04 -10.87
N SER A 2 59.98 -3.56 -9.76
CA SER A 2 59.47 -3.29 -8.41
C SER A 2 59.51 -1.79 -8.08
N ARG A 3 58.48 -1.26 -7.41
CA ARG A 3 58.46 0.12 -6.89
C ARG A 3 59.70 0.46 -6.04
N ILE A 4 60.34 -0.56 -5.46
CA ILE A 4 61.60 -0.47 -4.71
C ILE A 4 62.76 -0.03 -5.62
N LEU A 5 62.83 -0.57 -6.84
CA LEU A 5 63.90 -0.23 -7.79
C LEU A 5 63.80 1.24 -8.24
N LEU A 6 62.57 1.75 -8.41
CA LEU A 6 62.32 3.15 -8.78
C LEU A 6 62.73 4.12 -7.65
N ALA A 7 62.45 3.74 -6.39
CA ALA A 7 62.84 4.54 -5.22
C ALA A 7 64.36 4.58 -5.02
N ILE A 8 65.04 3.44 -5.23
CA ILE A 8 66.51 3.37 -5.15
C ILE A 8 67.17 4.22 -6.25
N MET A 9 66.64 4.20 -7.48
CA MET A 9 67.16 5.02 -8.58
C MET A 9 66.93 6.52 -8.34
N GLY A 10 65.76 6.91 -7.80
CA GLY A 10 65.50 8.30 -7.41
C GLY A 10 66.42 8.80 -6.29
N PHE A 11 66.77 7.94 -5.35
CA PHE A 11 67.70 8.28 -4.26
C PHE A 11 69.14 8.48 -4.76
N ALA A 12 69.62 7.62 -5.66
CA ALA A 12 70.95 7.75 -6.27
C ALA A 12 71.10 9.10 -7.01
N ALA A 13 70.03 9.57 -7.67
CA ALA A 13 70.01 10.87 -8.34
C ALA A 13 70.06 12.07 -7.36
N LEU A 14 69.31 12.02 -6.26
CA LEU A 14 69.32 13.07 -5.23
C LEU A 14 70.66 13.15 -4.48
N PHE A 15 71.25 12.00 -4.17
CA PHE A 15 72.56 11.93 -3.52
C PHE A 15 73.69 12.45 -4.44
N ALA A 16 73.66 12.06 -5.72
CA ALA A 16 74.59 12.57 -6.73
C ALA A 16 74.44 14.09 -6.93
N GLY A 17 73.20 14.61 -6.95
CA GLY A 17 72.92 16.06 -7.03
C GLY A 17 73.46 16.85 -5.83
N CYS A 18 73.31 16.31 -4.61
CA CYS A 18 73.83 16.93 -3.39
C CYS A 18 75.37 16.98 -3.37
N LEU A 19 76.03 15.92 -3.83
CA LEU A 19 77.50 15.88 -3.97
C LEU A 19 78.00 16.83 -5.06
N LEU A 20 77.29 16.94 -6.17
CA LEU A 20 77.63 17.84 -7.28
C LEU A 20 77.48 19.31 -6.86
N ALA A 21 76.42 19.65 -6.11
CA ALA A 21 76.21 21.00 -5.58
C ALA A 21 77.32 21.43 -4.59
N ARG A 22 77.87 20.48 -3.83
CA ARG A 22 79.01 20.71 -2.93
C ARG A 22 80.33 20.86 -3.70
N ALA A 23 80.53 20.07 -4.76
CA ALA A 23 81.71 20.17 -5.62
C ALA A 23 81.75 21.47 -6.44
N LEU A 24 80.59 22.06 -6.74
CA LEU A 24 80.45 23.33 -7.47
C LEU A 24 80.46 24.59 -6.57
N TYR A 25 80.83 24.47 -5.28
CA TYR A 25 80.90 25.58 -4.30
C TYR A 25 79.60 26.36 -4.07
N LEU A 26 78.43 25.83 -4.45
CA LEU A 26 77.15 26.53 -4.25
C LEU A 26 76.72 26.58 -2.78
N ILE A 27 77.12 25.59 -1.97
CA ILE A 27 76.85 25.54 -0.51
C ILE A 27 78.06 24.87 0.19
N PRO A 28 79.15 25.60 0.45
CA PRO A 28 80.43 25.01 0.88
C PRO A 28 80.39 24.41 2.29
N ASP A 29 79.52 24.94 3.17
CA ASP A 29 79.46 24.55 4.59
C ASP A 29 78.44 23.45 4.91
N LEU A 30 77.82 22.83 3.89
CA LEU A 30 76.83 21.77 4.13
C LEU A 30 77.52 20.49 4.66
N PRO A 31 77.19 20.01 5.87
CA PRO A 31 77.76 18.78 6.42
C PRO A 31 77.37 17.56 5.59
N LEU A 32 78.29 16.61 5.37
CA LEU A 32 78.05 15.39 4.57
C LEU A 32 76.84 14.57 5.03
N TRP A 33 76.53 14.60 6.33
CA TRP A 33 75.39 13.87 6.89
C TRP A 33 74.04 14.45 6.45
N TYR A 34 73.96 15.72 6.04
CA TYR A 34 72.75 16.31 5.49
C TYR A 34 72.35 15.68 4.15
N CYS A 35 73.31 15.26 3.32
CA CYS A 35 73.01 14.52 2.09
C CYS A 35 72.48 13.09 2.36
N LEU A 36 72.64 12.58 3.58
CA LEU A 36 72.12 11.27 4.02
C LEU A 36 70.76 11.37 4.72
N LEU A 37 70.31 12.57 5.11
CA LEU A 37 69.05 12.78 5.82
C LEU A 37 67.81 12.24 5.07
N PRO A 38 67.68 12.39 3.73
CA PRO A 38 66.56 11.81 3.00
C PRO A 38 66.55 10.27 3.04
N LEU A 39 67.73 9.64 3.09
CA LEU A 39 67.84 8.18 3.21
C LEU A 39 67.34 7.71 4.58
N ILE A 40 67.79 8.40 5.63
CA ILE A 40 67.44 8.08 7.01
C ILE A 40 65.93 8.24 7.22
N LEU A 41 65.34 9.34 6.73
CA LEU A 41 63.89 9.56 6.80
C LEU A 41 63.10 8.51 6.01
N THR A 42 63.61 8.06 4.86
CA THR A 42 62.95 7.03 4.06
C THR A 42 63.04 5.65 4.73
N ILE A 43 64.18 5.31 5.34
CA ILE A 43 64.34 4.06 6.10
C ILE A 43 63.42 4.05 7.33
N LEU A 44 63.31 5.17 8.04
CA LEU A 44 62.40 5.31 9.19
C LEU A 44 60.93 5.22 8.76
N ALA A 45 60.54 5.86 7.65
CA ALA A 45 59.19 5.76 7.09
C ALA A 45 58.86 4.35 6.61
N PHE A 46 59.82 3.62 6.04
CA PHE A 46 59.64 2.24 5.61
C PHE A 46 59.53 1.28 6.81
N GLY A 47 60.34 1.50 7.86
CA GLY A 47 60.21 0.77 9.13
C GLY A 47 58.85 0.97 9.80
N ALA A 48 58.29 2.18 9.73
CA ALA A 48 56.94 2.47 10.21
C ALA A 48 55.84 1.79 9.36
N MET A 49 56.01 1.74 8.02
CA MET A 49 55.09 1.03 7.12
C MET A 49 55.11 -0.49 7.33
N VAL A 50 56.29 -1.10 7.51
CA VAL A 50 56.40 -2.55 7.76
C VAL A 50 55.76 -2.93 9.10
N ASN A 51 55.90 -2.09 10.13
CA ASN A 51 55.18 -2.25 11.39
C ASN A 51 53.65 -2.10 11.22
N LEU A 52 53.16 -1.15 10.42
CA LEU A 52 51.73 -0.97 10.14
C LEU A 52 51.11 -2.13 9.36
N VAL A 53 51.87 -2.78 8.47
CA VAL A 53 51.43 -3.98 7.75
C VAL A 53 51.35 -5.17 8.72
N HIS A 54 52.34 -5.37 9.60
CA HIS A 54 52.27 -6.42 10.62
C HIS A 54 51.14 -6.20 11.64
N LEU A 55 50.87 -4.95 12.04
CA LEU A 55 49.73 -4.58 12.89
C LEU A 55 48.37 -4.81 12.18
N ARG A 56 48.28 -4.57 10.86
CA ARG A 56 47.08 -4.89 10.07
C ARG A 56 46.84 -6.39 9.95
N TRP A 57 47.89 -7.19 9.74
CA TRP A 57 47.75 -8.66 9.70
C TRP A 57 47.45 -9.24 11.08
N ALA A 58 48.02 -8.69 12.15
CA ALA A 58 47.67 -9.07 13.53
C ALA A 58 46.22 -8.71 13.88
N MET A 59 45.73 -7.52 13.48
CA MET A 59 44.33 -7.10 13.64
C MET A 59 43.37 -7.96 12.82
N ILE A 60 43.71 -8.32 11.58
CA ILE A 60 42.89 -9.20 10.74
C ILE A 60 42.81 -10.60 11.36
N GLN A 61 43.92 -11.16 11.87
CA GLN A 61 43.91 -12.46 12.55
C GLN A 61 43.17 -12.44 13.90
N LEU A 62 43.25 -11.34 14.66
CA LEU A 62 42.48 -11.14 15.89
C LEU A 62 40.97 -10.99 15.60
N THR A 63 40.57 -10.34 14.50
CA THR A 63 39.15 -10.27 14.10
C THR A 63 38.61 -11.61 13.60
N THR A 64 39.38 -12.40 12.85
CA THR A 64 38.94 -13.74 12.41
C THR A 64 38.89 -14.75 13.57
N ALA A 65 39.74 -14.62 14.60
CA ALA A 65 39.68 -15.45 15.80
C ALA A 65 38.51 -15.08 16.73
N PHE A 66 38.13 -13.79 16.78
CA PHE A 66 36.96 -13.32 17.55
C PHE A 66 35.63 -13.75 16.92
N PHE A 67 35.55 -13.82 15.59
CA PHE A 67 34.35 -14.34 14.89
C PHE A 67 34.27 -15.88 14.84
N ALA A 68 35.39 -16.60 14.97
CA ALA A 68 35.40 -18.07 14.96
C ALA A 68 35.10 -18.73 16.32
N THR A 69 35.15 -17.98 17.42
CA THR A 69 34.86 -18.49 18.79
C THR A 69 33.50 -18.06 19.35
N LEU A 70 32.78 -17.17 18.66
CA LEU A 70 31.37 -16.84 18.96
C LEU A 70 30.38 -17.60 18.05
N ALA A 71 30.78 -18.77 17.54
CA ALA A 71 29.93 -19.70 16.80
C ALA A 71 29.49 -20.91 17.66
N LEU A 72 29.63 -20.83 19.00
CA LEU A 72 28.97 -21.74 19.93
C LEU A 72 27.67 -21.11 20.44
N THR A 73 26.57 -21.66 19.93
CA THR A 73 25.23 -21.64 20.56
C THR A 73 24.64 -20.27 20.90
N PHE A 74 24.57 -19.36 19.95
CA PHE A 74 23.30 -18.61 19.82
C PHE A 74 22.34 -19.51 19.05
N VAL A 75 21.71 -20.42 19.78
CA VAL A 75 20.34 -20.78 19.44
C VAL A 75 19.60 -19.46 19.58
N VAL A 76 19.49 -18.71 18.48
CA VAL A 76 18.35 -17.81 18.31
C VAL A 76 17.18 -18.73 18.63
N PRO A 77 16.41 -18.49 19.70
CA PRO A 77 15.21 -19.27 19.85
C PRO A 77 14.48 -19.04 18.53
N ARG A 78 14.32 -20.11 17.73
CA ARG A 78 13.18 -20.16 16.82
C ARG A 78 12.07 -19.64 17.71
N ILE A 79 11.55 -18.45 17.41
CA ILE A 79 10.29 -18.03 17.99
C ILE A 79 9.40 -19.18 17.57
N GLY A 80 9.17 -20.09 18.52
CA GLY A 80 8.29 -21.20 18.31
C GLY A 80 7.02 -20.51 17.88
N THR A 81 6.60 -20.74 16.65
CA THR A 81 5.26 -20.43 16.22
C THR A 81 4.38 -21.00 17.30
N LEU A 82 3.88 -20.13 18.19
CA LEU A 82 2.89 -20.53 19.17
C LEU A 82 1.84 -21.24 18.33
N PRO A 83 1.47 -22.50 18.65
CA PRO A 83 0.49 -23.21 17.86
C PRO A 83 -0.71 -22.30 17.79
N ALA A 84 -0.99 -21.82 16.58
CA ALA A 84 -2.08 -20.93 16.34
C ALA A 84 -3.32 -21.61 16.92
N LYS A 85 -3.91 -21.01 17.94
CA LYS A 85 -5.12 -21.54 18.53
C LYS A 85 -6.21 -21.34 17.48
N THR A 86 -6.47 -22.37 16.69
CA THR A 86 -7.49 -22.35 15.65
C THR A 86 -8.83 -22.08 16.34
N GLY A 87 -9.44 -20.94 16.03
CA GLY A 87 -10.85 -20.74 16.37
C GLY A 87 -11.71 -21.79 15.65
N ASN A 88 -12.94 -22.00 16.10
CA ASN A 88 -13.90 -22.88 15.42
C ASN A 88 -14.23 -22.42 13.98
N ASP A 89 -13.76 -21.25 13.58
CA ASP A 89 -13.94 -20.63 12.26
C ASP A 89 -12.70 -20.76 11.34
N GLY A 90 -11.66 -21.49 11.76
CA GLY A 90 -10.47 -21.75 10.95
C GLY A 90 -9.47 -20.60 10.87
N LEU A 91 -9.71 -19.47 11.56
CA LEU A 91 -8.75 -18.37 11.64
C LEU A 91 -7.70 -18.61 12.74
N VAL A 92 -6.50 -18.07 12.50
CA VAL A 92 -5.33 -18.13 13.37
C VAL A 92 -4.96 -16.75 13.86
N THR A 93 -4.64 -16.62 15.14
CA THR A 93 -4.10 -15.37 15.68
C THR A 93 -2.69 -15.14 15.15
N VAL A 94 -2.44 -13.94 14.64
CA VAL A 94 -1.11 -13.50 14.18
C VAL A 94 -0.72 -12.20 14.87
N PRO A 95 0.54 -12.03 15.28
CA PRO A 95 1.02 -10.74 15.72
C PRO A 95 1.08 -9.78 14.52
N LEU A 96 0.67 -8.53 14.73
CA LEU A 96 0.98 -7.47 13.78
C LEU A 96 2.49 -7.19 13.86
N HIS A 97 3.22 -7.43 12.77
CA HIS A 97 4.62 -7.07 12.68
C HIS A 97 4.76 -5.55 12.50
N ILE A 98 5.43 -4.89 13.43
CA ILE A 98 5.71 -3.45 13.39
C ILE A 98 7.21 -3.28 13.11
N PRO A 99 7.60 -2.88 11.88
CA PRO A 99 9.00 -2.61 11.56
C PRO A 99 9.61 -1.57 12.51
N PRO A 100 10.93 -1.64 12.77
CA PRO A 100 11.62 -0.68 13.64
C PRO A 100 11.35 0.80 13.28
N ALA A 101 11.21 1.10 11.98
CA ALA A 101 10.85 2.42 11.45
C ALA A 101 9.56 3.00 12.07
N TRP A 102 8.61 2.14 12.46
CA TRP A 102 7.29 2.54 12.96
C TRP A 102 7.09 2.32 14.46
N SER A 103 8.08 1.75 15.16
CA SER A 103 8.00 1.37 16.58
C SER A 103 7.58 2.51 17.53
N GLY A 104 7.90 3.77 17.20
CA GLY A 104 7.51 4.94 17.99
C GLY A 104 6.16 5.58 17.63
N THR A 105 5.51 5.13 16.55
CA THR A 105 4.29 5.75 16.02
C THR A 105 3.00 5.01 16.39
N ILE A 106 3.12 3.74 16.75
CA ILE A 106 1.99 2.87 17.09
C ILE A 106 1.97 2.67 18.60
N LYS A 107 0.84 2.97 19.26
CA LYS A 107 0.73 2.75 20.71
C LYS A 107 0.78 1.24 21.02
N PRO A 108 1.51 0.81 22.05
CA PRO A 108 1.82 -0.59 22.34
C PRO A 108 0.65 -1.43 22.90
N GLU A 109 -0.61 -1.04 22.68
CA GLU A 109 -1.70 -2.00 22.83
C GLU A 109 -1.58 -2.98 21.66
N SER A 110 -0.85 -4.10 21.83
CA SER A 110 -0.62 -5.09 20.77
C SER A 110 -1.95 -5.52 20.14
N PRO A 111 -2.26 -5.07 18.91
CA PRO A 111 -3.53 -5.41 18.31
C PRO A 111 -3.54 -6.90 18.01
N ILE A 112 -4.55 -7.59 18.53
CA ILE A 112 -4.76 -9.02 18.23
C ILE A 112 -5.48 -9.09 16.89
N LEU A 113 -4.74 -9.46 15.86
CA LEU A 113 -5.29 -9.78 14.54
C LEU A 113 -5.41 -11.29 14.37
N GLN A 114 -6.37 -11.69 13.54
CA GLN A 114 -6.57 -13.07 13.14
C GLN A 114 -6.71 -13.13 11.63
N THR A 115 -6.13 -14.15 11.01
CA THR A 115 -6.11 -14.35 9.57
C THR A 115 -6.34 -15.82 9.24
N VAL A 116 -6.63 -16.13 7.97
CA VAL A 116 -6.53 -17.49 7.47
C VAL A 116 -5.10 -18.04 7.67
N PRO A 117 -4.92 -19.37 7.85
CA PRO A 117 -3.61 -19.97 8.13
C PRO A 117 -2.57 -19.67 7.05
N GLY A 118 -1.32 -19.45 7.48
CA GLY A 118 -0.19 -19.27 6.56
C GLY A 118 -0.06 -17.85 5.98
N PHE A 119 -0.62 -16.85 6.66
CA PHE A 119 -0.48 -15.44 6.30
C PHE A 119 0.12 -14.65 7.44
N GLU A 120 0.85 -13.60 7.08
CA GLU A 120 1.41 -12.62 8.01
C GLU A 120 0.93 -11.21 7.67
N ILE A 121 0.98 -10.32 8.65
CA ILE A 121 0.55 -8.93 8.52
C ILE A 121 1.63 -8.05 9.10
N SER A 122 2.15 -7.13 8.29
CA SER A 122 3.09 -6.10 8.70
C SER A 122 2.54 -4.70 8.47
N VAL A 123 3.11 -3.72 9.18
CA VAL A 123 2.86 -2.30 8.91
C VAL A 123 3.79 -1.85 7.79
N PHE A 124 3.23 -1.45 6.66
CA PHE A 124 3.96 -0.82 5.56
C PHE A 124 4.27 0.64 5.89
N ALA A 125 3.25 1.40 6.32
CA ALA A 125 3.37 2.81 6.68
C ALA A 125 2.49 3.16 7.88
N SER A 126 2.90 4.17 8.65
CA SER A 126 2.22 4.62 9.88
C SER A 126 2.27 6.14 10.03
N GLY A 127 1.41 6.71 10.88
CA GLY A 127 1.38 8.16 11.13
C GLY A 127 0.62 8.96 10.05
N LEU A 128 -0.19 8.27 9.25
CA LEU A 128 -1.04 8.91 8.23
C LEU A 128 -2.32 9.45 8.88
N THR A 129 -2.78 10.63 8.43
CA THR A 129 -4.04 11.21 8.93
C THR A 129 -5.20 10.83 8.02
N GLY A 130 -5.96 9.81 8.42
CA GLY A 130 -7.14 9.34 7.70
C GLY A 130 -6.86 8.81 6.29
N PRO A 131 -5.92 7.88 6.09
CA PRO A 131 -5.64 7.29 4.77
C PRO A 131 -6.86 6.55 4.20
N ARG A 132 -7.18 6.81 2.93
CA ARG A 132 -8.36 6.23 2.26
C ARG A 132 -7.99 5.32 1.09
N MET A 133 -8.14 5.76 -0.15
CA MET A 133 -7.90 4.91 -1.32
C MET A 133 -6.41 4.75 -1.58
N LEU A 134 -6.04 3.58 -2.10
CA LEU A 134 -4.68 3.19 -2.44
C LEU A 134 -4.57 2.98 -3.95
N ALA A 135 -3.47 3.41 -4.55
CA ALA A 135 -3.14 3.11 -5.94
C ALA A 135 -1.63 2.93 -6.10
N PHE A 136 -1.22 1.84 -6.76
CA PHE A 136 0.19 1.66 -7.14
C PHE A 136 0.45 2.32 -8.49
N SER A 137 1.55 3.07 -8.58
CA SER A 137 2.06 3.55 -9.87
C SER A 137 2.58 2.39 -10.71
N PRO A 138 2.72 2.55 -12.04
CA PRO A 138 3.39 1.54 -12.86
C PRO A 138 4.85 1.30 -12.47
N ALA A 139 5.49 2.25 -11.79
CA ALA A 139 6.84 2.10 -11.24
C ALA A 139 6.88 1.32 -9.92
N GLY A 140 5.73 1.12 -9.26
CA GLY A 140 5.60 0.31 -8.05
C GLY A 140 5.48 1.10 -6.75
N ASP A 141 5.44 2.43 -6.80
CA ASP A 141 5.25 3.26 -5.62
C ASP A 141 3.78 3.29 -5.18
N LEU A 142 3.54 3.28 -3.86
CA LEU A 142 2.19 3.33 -3.31
C LEU A 142 1.73 4.78 -3.08
N TYR A 143 0.60 5.14 -3.68
CA TYR A 143 -0.08 6.41 -3.48
C TYR A 143 -1.29 6.22 -2.57
N VAL A 144 -1.50 7.17 -1.67
CA VAL A 144 -2.62 7.17 -0.71
C VAL A 144 -3.31 8.52 -0.64
N SER A 145 -4.63 8.50 -0.70
CA SER A 145 -5.44 9.72 -0.56
C SER A 145 -5.63 10.05 0.92
N LEU A 146 -5.45 11.32 1.29
CA LEU A 146 -5.77 11.88 2.61
C LEU A 146 -6.83 13.00 2.47
N PRO A 147 -8.12 12.66 2.24
CA PRO A 147 -9.10 13.64 1.77
C PRO A 147 -9.26 14.83 2.71
N ARG A 148 -9.36 14.59 4.03
CA ARG A 148 -9.53 15.65 5.03
C ARG A 148 -8.34 16.59 5.14
N ALA A 149 -7.17 16.14 4.71
CA ALA A 149 -5.96 16.95 4.67
C ALA A 149 -5.76 17.63 3.31
N GLY A 150 -6.66 17.43 2.34
CA GLY A 150 -6.55 17.98 0.99
C GLY A 150 -5.31 17.49 0.24
N ARG A 151 -4.85 16.26 0.52
CA ARG A 151 -3.54 15.77 0.06
C ARG A 151 -3.59 14.37 -0.51
N ILE A 152 -2.66 14.11 -1.42
CA ILE A 152 -2.26 12.78 -1.86
C ILE A 152 -0.79 12.60 -1.48
N MET A 153 -0.48 11.49 -0.84
CA MET A 153 0.89 11.13 -0.49
C MET A 153 1.38 9.96 -1.34
N VAL A 154 2.69 9.91 -1.55
CA VAL A 154 3.42 8.79 -2.14
C VAL A 154 4.39 8.21 -1.12
N LEU A 155 4.47 6.88 -1.10
CA LEU A 155 5.14 6.07 -0.11
C LEU A 155 6.11 5.11 -0.81
N PRO A 156 7.29 5.60 -1.23
CA PRO A 156 8.28 4.75 -1.90
C PRO A 156 8.87 3.72 -0.92
N ASP A 157 9.16 2.55 -1.46
CA ASP A 157 9.92 1.46 -0.84
C ASP A 157 11.08 1.15 -1.80
N GLU A 158 12.14 1.93 -1.70
CA GLU A 158 13.31 1.92 -2.60
C GLU A 158 14.20 0.72 -2.36
N ASN A 159 14.18 0.19 -1.14
CA ASN A 159 14.98 -0.97 -0.74
C ASN A 159 14.22 -2.31 -0.93
N HIS A 160 12.92 -2.25 -1.21
CA HIS A 160 12.00 -3.37 -1.43
C HIS A 160 11.88 -4.32 -0.24
N ASP A 161 11.96 -3.80 0.99
CA ASP A 161 11.82 -4.58 2.23
C ASP A 161 10.35 -4.71 2.70
N GLY A 162 9.41 -4.12 1.97
CA GLY A 162 7.99 -4.13 2.31
C GLY A 162 7.64 -3.11 3.38
N VAL A 163 8.44 -2.05 3.55
CA VAL A 163 8.22 -0.91 4.45
C VAL A 163 8.45 0.38 3.67
N ALA A 164 7.57 1.37 3.86
CA ALA A 164 7.78 2.67 3.23
C ALA A 164 9.00 3.38 3.85
N ASP A 165 9.97 3.78 3.02
CA ASP A 165 11.18 4.48 3.48
C ASP A 165 10.89 5.91 3.94
N ARG A 166 9.87 6.55 3.34
CA ARG A 166 9.49 7.93 3.64
C ARG A 166 8.05 8.27 3.25
N HIS A 167 7.61 9.40 3.79
CA HIS A 167 6.36 10.06 3.49
C HIS A 167 6.60 11.27 2.58
N MET A 168 6.11 11.25 1.35
CA MET A 168 6.21 12.40 0.44
C MET A 168 4.82 12.92 0.07
N THR A 169 4.67 14.24 0.02
CA THR A 169 3.45 14.86 -0.51
C THR A 169 3.57 14.89 -2.03
N PHE A 170 2.73 14.13 -2.70
CA PHE A 170 2.68 14.11 -4.17
C PHE A 170 1.90 15.31 -4.70
N ALA A 171 0.74 15.59 -4.11
CA ALA A 171 -0.10 16.74 -4.42
C ALA A 171 -0.84 17.23 -3.17
N ASP A 172 -1.04 18.53 -3.07
CA ASP A 172 -1.74 19.24 -1.99
C ASP A 172 -2.70 20.31 -2.55
N ASP A 173 -3.34 21.06 -1.67
CA ASP A 173 -4.38 22.05 -1.98
C ASP A 173 -5.55 21.48 -2.82
N LEU A 174 -5.90 20.22 -2.53
CA LEU A 174 -7.00 19.49 -3.17
C LEU A 174 -8.28 19.52 -2.34
N ASP A 175 -9.45 19.45 -2.99
CA ASP A 175 -10.76 19.39 -2.34
C ASP A 175 -11.19 17.93 -2.13
N LEU A 176 -10.93 17.41 -0.92
CA LEU A 176 -11.32 16.07 -0.51
C LEU A 176 -10.93 14.98 -1.53
N PRO A 177 -9.67 14.90 -1.97
CA PRO A 177 -9.23 13.88 -2.93
C PRO A 177 -9.47 12.50 -2.33
N HIS A 178 -10.30 11.68 -2.96
CA HIS A 178 -10.67 10.36 -2.44
C HIS A 178 -10.27 9.24 -3.39
N GLY A 179 -10.92 9.11 -4.54
CA GLY A 179 -10.61 8.07 -5.52
C GLY A 179 -9.26 8.30 -6.18
N LEU A 180 -8.46 7.25 -6.32
CA LEU A 180 -7.16 7.26 -7.00
C LEU A 180 -7.09 6.14 -8.04
N ALA A 181 -6.59 6.41 -9.23
CA ALA A 181 -6.29 5.41 -10.25
C ALA A 181 -5.21 5.92 -11.21
N PHE A 182 -4.36 5.04 -11.74
CA PHE A 182 -3.33 5.43 -12.72
C PHE A 182 -3.82 5.27 -14.16
N ALA A 183 -3.65 6.32 -14.98
CA ALA A 183 -3.86 6.30 -16.42
C ALA A 183 -2.51 6.45 -17.13
N GLY A 184 -1.86 5.31 -17.42
CA GLY A 184 -0.44 5.33 -17.78
C GLY A 184 0.38 5.79 -16.57
N GLN A 185 1.26 6.78 -16.76
CA GLN A 185 2.09 7.34 -15.68
C GLN A 185 1.35 8.39 -14.84
N ASP A 186 0.23 8.92 -15.32
CA ASP A 186 -0.46 10.01 -14.64
C ASP A 186 -1.42 9.48 -13.58
N LEU A 187 -1.39 10.10 -12.40
CA LEU A 187 -2.36 9.81 -11.37
C LEU A 187 -3.66 10.56 -11.65
N ILE A 188 -4.77 9.83 -11.66
CA ILE A 188 -6.12 10.37 -11.73
C ILE A 188 -6.70 10.40 -10.32
N ALA A 189 -7.18 11.57 -9.90
CA ALA A 189 -7.82 11.74 -8.61
C ALA A 189 -9.23 12.28 -8.75
N ALA A 190 -10.16 11.69 -8.00
CA ALA A 190 -11.53 12.17 -7.90
C ALA A 190 -11.72 12.96 -6.61
N GLU A 191 -12.07 14.23 -6.77
CA GLU A 191 -12.34 15.20 -5.72
C GLU A 191 -13.84 15.47 -5.60
N ASN A 192 -14.23 16.23 -4.58
CA ASN A 192 -15.62 16.65 -4.42
C ASN A 192 -16.00 17.71 -5.48
N GLY A 193 -16.46 17.26 -6.65
CA GLY A 193 -16.97 18.13 -7.72
C GLY A 193 -16.15 18.10 -9.00
N ARG A 194 -14.95 17.53 -8.97
CA ARG A 194 -14.08 17.44 -10.14
C ARG A 194 -13.28 16.14 -10.21
N LEU A 195 -12.92 15.77 -11.44
CA LEU A 195 -11.94 14.74 -11.75
C LEU A 195 -10.69 15.43 -12.29
N ILE A 196 -9.54 15.11 -11.70
CA ILE A 196 -8.27 15.74 -12.07
C ILE A 196 -7.24 14.68 -12.49
N ARG A 197 -6.30 15.12 -13.33
CA ARG A 197 -5.09 14.41 -13.70
C ARG A 197 -3.88 15.13 -13.11
N LEU A 198 -2.97 14.36 -12.56
CA LEU A 198 -1.75 14.79 -11.89
C LEU A 198 -0.56 14.10 -12.58
N PRO A 199 0.00 14.72 -13.63
CA PRO A 199 1.20 14.22 -14.27
C PRO A 199 2.43 14.45 -13.39
N ASP A 200 3.38 13.53 -13.48
CA ASP A 200 4.73 13.64 -12.91
C ASP A 200 5.72 13.27 -14.03
N GLY A 201 6.04 14.26 -14.87
CA GLY A 201 6.86 14.08 -16.06
C GLY A 201 8.35 14.08 -15.77
N ASN A 202 8.78 14.65 -14.64
CA ASN A 202 10.18 14.67 -14.21
C ASN A 202 10.53 13.50 -13.28
N THR A 203 9.54 12.71 -12.85
CA THR A 203 9.66 11.52 -11.99
C THR A 203 10.26 11.81 -10.62
N ASP A 204 10.01 13.00 -10.07
CA ASP A 204 10.51 13.41 -8.76
C ASP A 204 9.55 13.05 -7.59
N LEU A 205 8.49 12.29 -7.90
CA LEU A 205 7.43 11.88 -6.98
C LEU A 205 6.61 13.07 -6.47
N ARG A 206 6.45 14.09 -7.32
CA ARG A 206 5.56 15.23 -7.11
C ARG A 206 4.78 15.53 -8.39
N ALA A 207 3.51 15.87 -8.26
CA ALA A 207 2.72 16.29 -9.40
C ALA A 207 3.24 17.64 -9.94
N ASP A 208 3.51 17.69 -11.25
CA ASP A 208 3.97 18.91 -11.94
C ASP A 208 2.89 20.00 -11.94
N ARG A 209 1.63 19.59 -12.06
CA ARG A 209 0.45 20.46 -12.17
C ARG A 209 -0.84 19.70 -11.89
N ILE A 210 -1.93 20.45 -11.72
CA ILE A 210 -3.29 19.92 -11.64
C ILE A 210 -4.01 20.20 -12.95
N GLU A 211 -4.39 19.14 -13.68
CA GLU A 211 -5.22 19.26 -14.88
C GLU A 211 -6.66 18.85 -14.58
N VAL A 212 -7.63 19.73 -14.83
CA VAL A 212 -9.05 19.40 -14.64
C VAL A 212 -9.57 18.64 -15.86
N LEU A 213 -9.87 17.36 -15.69
CA LEU A 213 -10.52 16.53 -16.72
C LEU A 213 -12.03 16.78 -16.75
N SER A 214 -12.64 17.01 -15.60
CA SER A 214 -14.07 17.32 -15.49
C SER A 214 -14.30 18.13 -14.23
N ASN A 215 -15.14 19.16 -14.31
CA ASN A 215 -15.70 19.89 -13.17
C ASN A 215 -17.20 19.62 -13.00
N ASP A 216 -17.69 18.53 -13.59
CA ASP A 216 -19.11 18.20 -13.73
C ASP A 216 -19.52 17.02 -12.83
N LEU A 217 -18.97 16.97 -11.61
CA LEU A 217 -19.40 15.99 -10.61
C LEU A 217 -20.33 16.63 -9.56
N PRO A 218 -21.30 15.88 -9.03
CA PRO A 218 -22.15 16.37 -7.94
C PRO A 218 -21.33 16.75 -6.69
N VAL A 219 -21.72 17.84 -6.03
CA VAL A 219 -21.07 18.36 -4.80
C VAL A 219 -22.01 18.35 -3.60
N GLY A 220 -21.45 18.29 -2.38
CA GLY A 220 -22.19 18.38 -1.11
C GLY A 220 -22.85 17.08 -0.64
N GLY A 221 -23.90 17.19 0.16
CA GLY A 221 -24.67 16.04 0.70
C GLY A 221 -23.92 15.22 1.77
N GLY A 222 -24.59 14.19 2.30
CA GLY A 222 -24.04 13.29 3.32
C GLY A 222 -22.88 12.42 2.80
N HIS A 223 -22.94 11.97 1.55
CA HIS A 223 -21.86 11.18 0.93
C HIS A 223 -21.00 12.05 -0.01
N TRP A 224 -19.87 12.51 0.53
CA TRP A 224 -18.95 13.43 -0.15
C TRP A 224 -17.86 12.70 -0.97
N THR A 225 -17.59 11.42 -0.70
CA THR A 225 -16.54 10.66 -1.39
C THR A 225 -16.83 10.51 -2.88
N ARG A 226 -15.81 10.68 -3.71
CA ARG A 226 -15.84 10.30 -5.13
C ARG A 226 -14.76 9.26 -5.35
N SER A 227 -15.15 8.08 -5.78
CA SER A 227 -14.20 7.01 -6.14
C SER A 227 -14.06 6.96 -7.65
N VAL A 228 -12.89 6.60 -8.16
CA VAL A 228 -12.64 6.47 -9.60
C VAL A 228 -12.03 5.12 -9.93
N ALA A 229 -12.49 4.53 -11.03
CA ALA A 229 -11.82 3.43 -11.72
C ALA A 229 -11.71 3.76 -13.21
N ILE A 230 -10.69 3.23 -13.87
CA ILE A 230 -10.46 3.43 -15.31
C ILE A 230 -10.90 2.17 -16.04
N GLY A 231 -11.79 2.33 -17.02
CA GLY A 231 -12.29 1.21 -17.80
C GLY A 231 -11.31 0.75 -18.88
N PRO A 232 -11.55 -0.40 -19.51
CA PRO A 232 -10.67 -0.97 -20.55
C PRO A 232 -10.45 -0.05 -21.77
N THR A 233 -11.39 0.87 -22.02
CA THR A 233 -11.32 1.85 -23.11
C THR A 233 -10.67 3.17 -22.71
N GLY A 234 -10.19 3.29 -21.47
CA GLY A 234 -9.58 4.51 -20.92
C GLY A 234 -10.57 5.53 -20.33
N ASP A 235 -11.88 5.28 -20.42
CA ASP A 235 -12.88 6.15 -19.80
C ASP A 235 -12.86 6.03 -18.27
N TYR A 236 -13.22 7.13 -17.60
CA TYR A 236 -13.26 7.21 -16.14
C TYR A 236 -14.65 6.91 -15.61
N PHE A 237 -14.73 6.06 -14.59
CA PHE A 237 -15.95 5.70 -13.91
C PHE A 237 -15.90 6.23 -12.49
N VAL A 238 -16.76 7.19 -12.17
CA VAL A 238 -16.75 7.91 -10.91
C VAL A 238 -18.02 7.63 -10.13
N ALA A 239 -17.91 7.10 -8.92
CA ALA A 239 -19.05 6.92 -8.03
C ALA A 239 -19.39 8.21 -7.28
N ALA A 240 -20.67 8.56 -7.26
CA ALA A 240 -21.22 9.69 -6.51
C ALA A 240 -22.36 9.19 -5.62
N GLY A 241 -22.09 9.05 -4.32
CA GLY A 241 -23.10 8.63 -3.34
C GLY A 241 -24.25 9.64 -3.18
N SER A 242 -25.35 9.18 -2.59
CA SER A 242 -26.54 9.98 -2.31
C SER A 242 -26.23 11.18 -1.42
N SER A 243 -27.07 12.20 -1.51
CA SER A 243 -27.03 13.37 -0.64
C SER A 243 -27.60 13.10 0.76
N CYS A 244 -28.32 11.99 0.94
CA CYS A 244 -29.15 11.69 2.10
C CYS A 244 -29.14 10.19 2.46
N ASN A 245 -29.75 9.84 3.60
CA ASN A 245 -29.93 8.45 3.98
C ASN A 245 -30.87 7.68 3.01
N ALA A 246 -32.08 8.20 2.83
CA ALA A 246 -33.10 7.71 1.92
C ALA A 246 -33.99 8.89 1.51
N CYS A 247 -33.95 9.27 0.23
CA CYS A 247 -34.73 10.38 -0.32
C CYS A 247 -34.75 10.32 -1.84
N MET A 248 -35.64 11.10 -2.44
CA MET A 248 -35.61 11.40 -3.86
C MET A 248 -34.54 12.47 -4.13
N GLU A 249 -33.54 12.12 -4.93
CA GLU A 249 -32.44 13.02 -5.28
C GLU A 249 -32.91 14.16 -6.18
N LYS A 250 -32.36 15.36 -5.94
CA LYS A 250 -32.56 16.52 -6.82
C LYS A 250 -31.66 16.44 -8.06
N ASP A 251 -30.42 16.01 -7.87
CA ASP A 251 -29.49 15.72 -8.97
C ASP A 251 -29.51 14.21 -9.25
N PRO A 252 -30.00 13.76 -10.42
CA PRO A 252 -30.10 12.33 -10.73
C PRO A 252 -28.73 11.64 -10.86
N ARG A 253 -27.63 12.39 -10.86
CA ARG A 253 -26.24 11.87 -10.85
C ARG A 253 -25.78 11.47 -9.45
N ARG A 254 -26.62 11.62 -8.43
CA ARG A 254 -26.42 11.10 -7.08
C ARG A 254 -26.93 9.66 -6.96
N ALA A 255 -26.35 8.91 -6.02
CA ALA A 255 -26.56 7.47 -5.89
C ALA A 255 -26.32 6.73 -7.22
N ALA A 256 -25.22 7.10 -7.89
CA ALA A 256 -24.93 6.69 -9.26
C ALA A 256 -23.43 6.48 -9.48
N ILE A 257 -23.12 5.74 -10.52
CA ILE A 257 -21.79 5.71 -11.13
C ILE A 257 -21.89 6.49 -12.44
N LEU A 258 -20.98 7.44 -12.61
CA LEU A 258 -20.89 8.33 -13.76
C LEU A 258 -19.73 7.89 -14.66
N ARG A 259 -19.88 8.03 -15.97
CA ARG A 259 -18.82 7.85 -16.96
C ARG A 259 -18.39 9.21 -17.50
N ILE A 260 -17.08 9.44 -17.52
CA ILE A 260 -16.43 10.60 -18.15
C ILE A 260 -15.50 10.04 -19.25
N PRO A 261 -15.53 10.58 -20.48
CA PRO A 261 -14.63 10.14 -21.54
C PRO A 261 -13.15 10.26 -21.14
N ALA A 262 -12.27 9.44 -21.73
CA ALA A 262 -10.82 9.48 -21.47
C ALA A 262 -10.17 10.87 -21.68
N GLY A 263 -10.71 11.65 -22.61
CA GLY A 263 -10.28 13.04 -22.88
C GLY A 263 -10.83 14.08 -21.89
N GLY A 264 -11.64 13.68 -20.90
CA GLY A 264 -12.37 14.57 -20.01
C GLY A 264 -13.74 15.00 -20.56
N GLY A 265 -14.35 15.99 -19.91
CA GLY A 265 -15.64 16.57 -20.27
C GLY A 265 -16.77 16.27 -19.28
N GLN A 266 -18.00 16.24 -19.78
CA GLN A 266 -19.21 16.09 -18.97
C GLN A 266 -19.37 14.67 -18.41
N ALA A 267 -19.87 14.58 -17.18
CA ALA A 267 -20.14 13.31 -16.53
C ALA A 267 -21.56 12.83 -16.88
N LYS A 268 -21.66 11.63 -17.43
CA LYS A 268 -22.95 11.01 -17.81
C LYS A 268 -23.26 9.83 -16.88
N ILE A 269 -24.53 9.65 -16.53
CA ILE A 269 -24.95 8.50 -15.72
C ILE A 269 -24.62 7.21 -16.47
N HIS A 270 -23.80 6.36 -15.87
CA HIS A 270 -23.52 5.01 -16.36
C HIS A 270 -24.46 3.99 -15.70
N ALA A 271 -24.67 4.10 -14.40
CA ALA A 271 -25.60 3.28 -13.62
C ALA A 271 -26.17 4.10 -12.44
N ARG A 272 -27.35 3.75 -11.96
CA ARG A 272 -28.08 4.47 -10.89
C ARG A 272 -28.64 3.53 -9.84
N GLY A 273 -29.18 4.09 -8.76
CA GLY A 273 -29.80 3.33 -7.67
C GLY A 273 -28.78 2.65 -6.75
N LEU A 274 -27.57 3.21 -6.71
CA LEU A 274 -26.44 2.76 -5.89
C LEU A 274 -26.20 3.78 -4.79
N ARG A 275 -26.83 3.61 -3.63
CA ARG A 275 -26.83 4.62 -2.55
C ARG A 275 -25.46 5.21 -2.30
N ASN A 276 -24.45 4.37 -2.07
CA ASN A 276 -23.09 4.84 -1.84
C ASN A 276 -22.08 3.73 -2.19
N SER A 277 -21.73 3.66 -3.48
CA SER A 277 -20.73 2.74 -4.00
C SER A 277 -19.32 3.28 -3.88
N VAL A 278 -18.62 2.94 -2.79
CA VAL A 278 -17.29 3.51 -2.52
C VAL A 278 -16.17 2.72 -3.19
N GLY A 279 -16.24 1.40 -3.26
CA GLY A 279 -15.26 0.58 -3.96
C GLY A 279 -15.65 0.40 -5.41
N LEU A 280 -14.71 0.62 -6.32
CA LEU A 280 -14.85 0.34 -7.75
C LEU A 280 -13.65 -0.46 -8.23
N ALA A 281 -13.87 -1.53 -8.97
CA ALA A 281 -12.80 -2.28 -9.63
C ALA A 281 -13.30 -2.90 -10.93
N PHE A 282 -12.46 -2.87 -11.96
CA PHE A 282 -12.70 -3.65 -13.17
C PHE A 282 -12.17 -5.06 -12.97
N HIS A 283 -12.97 -6.06 -13.35
CA HIS A 283 -12.50 -7.43 -13.37
C HIS A 283 -11.44 -7.57 -14.47
N PRO A 284 -10.22 -8.04 -14.16
CA PRO A 284 -9.07 -7.99 -15.06
C PRO A 284 -9.27 -8.82 -16.35
N ALA A 285 -9.96 -9.97 -16.25
CA ALA A 285 -10.21 -10.83 -17.41
C ALA A 285 -11.45 -10.44 -18.24
N THR A 286 -12.57 -10.07 -17.60
CA THR A 286 -13.84 -9.80 -18.31
C THR A 286 -14.02 -8.34 -18.68
N GLY A 287 -13.28 -7.41 -18.05
CA GLY A 287 -13.45 -5.97 -18.24
C GLY A 287 -14.76 -5.43 -17.69
N GLU A 288 -15.50 -6.21 -16.88
CA GLU A 288 -16.73 -5.77 -16.24
C GLU A 288 -16.43 -4.90 -15.01
N LEU A 289 -17.20 -3.84 -14.79
CA LEU A 289 -17.09 -2.99 -13.61
C LEU A 289 -17.82 -3.65 -12.43
N TRP A 290 -17.19 -3.65 -11.26
CA TRP A 290 -17.75 -4.11 -10.00
C TRP A 290 -17.73 -2.98 -8.98
N ALA A 291 -18.73 -2.97 -8.10
CA ALA A 291 -18.82 -1.99 -7.06
C ALA A 291 -19.30 -2.60 -5.74
N SER A 292 -18.71 -2.15 -4.63
CA SER A 292 -19.36 -2.27 -3.33
C SER A 292 -20.49 -1.25 -3.23
N ASN A 293 -21.45 -1.46 -2.34
CA ASN A 293 -22.50 -0.49 -2.07
C ASN A 293 -22.91 -0.55 -0.59
N ASN A 294 -23.05 0.64 0.01
CA ASN A 294 -23.52 0.80 1.38
C ASN A 294 -25.02 1.08 1.38
N GLY A 295 -25.82 0.19 1.96
CA GLY A 295 -27.28 0.30 2.05
C GLY A 295 -27.75 1.47 2.93
N ARG A 296 -29.07 1.73 2.95
CA ARG A 296 -29.62 2.80 3.81
C ARG A 296 -29.55 2.45 5.29
N ASP A 297 -29.47 3.46 6.12
CA ASP A 297 -29.50 3.34 7.57
C ASP A 297 -30.95 3.29 8.09
N ARG A 298 -31.09 2.86 9.35
CA ARG A 298 -32.31 2.90 10.19
C ARG A 298 -33.46 2.00 9.73
N LEU A 299 -33.15 0.83 9.15
CA LEU A 299 -34.12 -0.26 8.92
C LEU A 299 -33.98 -1.43 9.91
N GLY A 300 -33.25 -1.22 11.02
CA GLY A 300 -32.94 -2.25 12.01
C GLY A 300 -31.49 -2.76 11.91
N ASP A 301 -31.13 -3.71 12.78
CA ASP A 301 -29.75 -4.19 12.93
C ASP A 301 -29.27 -5.10 11.79
N ASP A 302 -30.20 -5.72 11.06
CA ASP A 302 -29.89 -6.75 10.07
C ASP A 302 -30.43 -6.42 8.67
N LEU A 303 -30.95 -5.20 8.48
CA LEU A 303 -31.44 -4.70 7.19
C LEU A 303 -31.01 -3.25 6.94
N PRO A 304 -30.86 -2.86 5.66
CA PRO A 304 -30.75 -3.76 4.49
C PRO A 304 -29.37 -4.45 4.44
N PRO A 305 -29.22 -5.56 3.68
CA PRO A 305 -27.90 -6.13 3.42
C PRO A 305 -27.00 -5.11 2.71
N GLU A 306 -25.70 -5.23 2.93
CA GLU A 306 -24.70 -4.55 2.10
C GLU A 306 -24.51 -5.34 0.80
N GLU A 307 -23.97 -4.73 -0.26
CA GLU A 307 -24.02 -5.35 -1.59
C GLU A 307 -22.69 -5.27 -2.33
N ILE A 308 -22.40 -6.33 -3.10
CA ILE A 308 -21.50 -6.27 -4.25
C ILE A 308 -22.34 -6.37 -5.51
N ASN A 309 -22.18 -5.38 -6.38
CA ASN A 309 -22.91 -5.25 -7.63
C ASN A 309 -21.93 -5.33 -8.81
N ARG A 310 -22.27 -6.15 -9.81
CA ARG A 310 -21.66 -6.03 -11.12
C ARG A 310 -22.42 -5.00 -11.93
N ILE A 311 -21.69 -3.98 -12.37
CA ILE A 311 -22.22 -2.76 -12.96
C ILE A 311 -22.37 -2.91 -14.46
N VAL A 312 -23.59 -2.69 -14.95
CA VAL A 312 -23.90 -2.69 -16.39
C VAL A 312 -24.37 -1.31 -16.84
N PRO A 313 -24.09 -0.91 -18.10
CA PRO A 313 -24.56 0.36 -18.64
C PRO A 313 -26.09 0.47 -18.56
N GLY A 314 -26.58 1.60 -18.04
CA GLY A 314 -28.01 1.88 -17.85
C GLY A 314 -28.66 1.14 -16.67
N GLY A 315 -27.88 0.38 -15.89
CA GLY A 315 -28.38 -0.42 -14.77
C GLY A 315 -29.03 0.42 -13.67
N ASP A 316 -30.09 -0.13 -13.08
CA ASP A 316 -30.82 0.45 -11.95
C ASP A 316 -30.80 -0.54 -10.77
N TYR A 317 -30.03 -0.21 -9.73
CA TYR A 317 -29.77 -1.05 -8.57
C TYR A 317 -30.72 -0.79 -7.40
N GLY A 318 -31.75 0.03 -7.62
CA GLY A 318 -32.95 0.06 -6.80
C GLY A 318 -33.05 1.15 -5.75
N TRP A 319 -31.97 1.67 -5.18
CA TRP A 319 -32.08 2.76 -4.20
C TRP A 319 -32.76 4.00 -4.82
N PRO A 320 -33.64 4.73 -4.11
CA PRO A 320 -34.09 4.52 -2.73
C PRO A 320 -35.31 3.58 -2.59
N PHE A 321 -35.80 3.02 -3.69
CA PHE A 321 -37.06 2.26 -3.73
C PHE A 321 -36.92 0.80 -3.30
N CYS A 322 -35.73 0.23 -3.45
CA CYS A 322 -35.48 -1.19 -3.28
C CYS A 322 -34.09 -1.41 -2.68
N TYR A 323 -33.92 -2.53 -2.00
CA TYR A 323 -32.63 -3.00 -1.52
C TYR A 323 -32.48 -4.51 -1.72
N GLY A 324 -31.23 -4.99 -1.68
CA GLY A 324 -30.90 -6.40 -1.80
C GLY A 324 -31.53 -7.03 -3.04
N ARG A 325 -32.04 -8.25 -2.90
CA ARG A 325 -32.72 -9.00 -3.96
C ARG A 325 -34.15 -8.51 -4.20
N ARG A 326 -34.28 -7.24 -4.64
CA ARG A 326 -35.53 -6.59 -5.07
C ARG A 326 -36.58 -6.46 -3.96
N ILE A 327 -36.14 -6.32 -2.71
CA ILE A 327 -37.05 -6.08 -1.59
C ILE A 327 -37.52 -4.62 -1.65
N PRO A 328 -38.83 -4.34 -1.62
CA PRO A 328 -39.33 -2.97 -1.52
C PRO A 328 -38.89 -2.28 -0.24
N ASP A 329 -38.35 -1.08 -0.38
CA ASP A 329 -38.14 -0.18 0.74
C ASP A 329 -39.50 0.19 1.38
N PRO A 330 -39.63 0.19 2.72
CA PRO A 330 -40.92 0.45 3.37
C PRO A 330 -41.43 1.89 3.19
N ASP A 331 -40.55 2.87 2.96
CA ASP A 331 -40.92 4.28 2.85
C ASP A 331 -41.19 4.69 1.39
N TYR A 332 -40.47 4.11 0.45
CA TYR A 332 -40.50 4.54 -0.97
C TYR A 332 -40.93 3.43 -1.95
N GLY A 333 -40.80 2.17 -1.56
CA GLY A 333 -40.81 1.03 -2.46
C GLY A 333 -42.18 0.48 -2.83
N SER A 334 -42.21 -0.27 -3.93
CA SER A 334 -43.34 -1.14 -4.29
C SER A 334 -42.83 -2.38 -5.02
N VAL A 335 -43.57 -3.49 -4.92
CA VAL A 335 -43.21 -4.75 -5.59
C VAL A 335 -43.06 -4.56 -7.11
N SER A 336 -43.93 -3.77 -7.73
CA SER A 336 -43.89 -3.50 -9.17
C SER A 336 -42.63 -2.72 -9.59
N ARG A 337 -42.20 -1.74 -8.80
CA ARG A 337 -40.95 -0.98 -9.04
C ARG A 337 -39.71 -1.86 -8.87
N CYS A 338 -39.68 -2.71 -7.85
CA CYS A 338 -38.48 -3.52 -7.54
C CYS A 338 -38.29 -4.71 -8.47
N ARG A 339 -39.34 -5.20 -9.12
CA ARG A 339 -39.20 -6.20 -10.19
C ARG A 339 -38.35 -5.71 -11.38
N GLN A 340 -38.20 -4.39 -11.54
CA GLN A 340 -37.48 -3.77 -12.64
C GLN A 340 -36.02 -3.45 -12.32
N THR A 341 -35.56 -3.68 -11.08
CA THR A 341 -34.17 -3.40 -10.68
C THR A 341 -33.26 -4.61 -10.91
N LEU A 342 -31.96 -4.36 -10.94
CA LEU A 342 -30.94 -5.39 -10.95
C LEU A 342 -30.63 -5.80 -9.49
N PRO A 343 -30.63 -7.10 -9.16
CA PRO A 343 -30.19 -7.57 -7.86
C PRO A 343 -28.65 -7.55 -7.75
N PRO A 344 -28.11 -7.57 -6.51
CA PRO A 344 -26.68 -7.72 -6.30
C PRO A 344 -26.19 -9.12 -6.66
N GLU A 345 -24.91 -9.22 -6.99
CA GLU A 345 -24.21 -10.51 -7.18
C GLU A 345 -24.00 -11.18 -5.81
N VAL A 346 -23.70 -10.39 -4.77
CA VAL A 346 -23.51 -10.87 -3.39
C VAL A 346 -24.18 -9.91 -2.41
N GLU A 347 -24.97 -10.45 -1.49
CA GLU A 347 -25.44 -9.76 -0.28
C GLU A 347 -24.49 -10.05 0.89
N MET A 348 -24.22 -9.04 1.70
CA MET A 348 -23.29 -9.08 2.81
C MET A 348 -23.99 -8.57 4.08
N GLN A 349 -23.41 -8.88 5.25
CA GLN A 349 -23.98 -8.50 6.55
C GLN A 349 -24.25 -6.99 6.61
N ALA A 350 -25.49 -6.63 6.94
CA ALA A 350 -25.96 -5.26 7.08
C ALA A 350 -25.03 -4.41 7.97
N HIS A 351 -24.85 -3.16 7.58
CA HIS A 351 -24.05 -2.14 8.26
C HIS A 351 -22.56 -2.42 8.34
N SER A 352 -22.03 -3.46 7.67
CA SER A 352 -20.58 -3.74 7.66
C SER A 352 -19.76 -2.67 6.94
N ALA A 353 -20.42 -1.78 6.20
CA ALA A 353 -19.86 -0.65 5.49
C ALA A 353 -18.72 -1.04 4.52
N PRO A 354 -19.00 -1.79 3.43
CA PRO A 354 -17.99 -2.17 2.47
C PRO A 354 -17.48 -0.93 1.72
N LEU A 355 -16.17 -0.73 1.74
CA LEU A 355 -15.52 0.39 1.05
C LEU A 355 -14.74 -0.11 -0.17
N GLY A 356 -13.42 0.02 -0.20
CA GLY A 356 -12.60 -0.36 -1.34
C GLY A 356 -12.66 -1.86 -1.63
N ILE A 357 -12.47 -2.19 -2.92
CA ILE A 357 -12.45 -3.56 -3.43
C ILE A 357 -11.28 -3.77 -4.40
N THR A 358 -10.75 -4.99 -4.48
CA THR A 358 -9.74 -5.35 -5.49
C THR A 358 -9.76 -6.84 -5.82
N PHE A 359 -9.42 -7.20 -7.05
CA PHE A 359 -9.31 -8.60 -7.48
C PHE A 359 -7.92 -9.17 -7.20
N GLY A 360 -7.86 -10.32 -6.54
CA GLY A 360 -6.63 -10.95 -6.06
C GLY A 360 -5.71 -11.61 -7.09
N HIS A 361 -6.08 -11.61 -8.37
CA HIS A 361 -5.40 -12.35 -9.45
C HIS A 361 -3.87 -12.17 -9.55
N LYS A 362 -3.31 -11.04 -9.09
CA LYS A 362 -1.85 -10.76 -9.07
C LYS A 362 -1.16 -11.08 -7.74
N LEU A 363 -1.89 -11.59 -6.74
CA LEU A 363 -1.33 -11.92 -5.44
C LEU A 363 -0.46 -13.17 -5.51
N ALA A 364 0.68 -13.13 -4.83
CA ALA A 364 1.55 -14.26 -4.56
C ALA A 364 0.99 -15.16 -3.43
N PHE A 365 -0.34 -15.28 -3.37
CA PHE A 365 -1.05 -16.10 -2.38
C PHE A 365 -1.28 -17.52 -2.93
N PRO A 366 -1.59 -18.51 -2.06
CA PRO A 366 -2.12 -19.79 -2.49
C PRO A 366 -3.33 -19.63 -3.39
N LYS A 367 -3.51 -20.54 -4.37
CA LYS A 367 -4.54 -20.43 -5.41
C LYS A 367 -5.94 -20.13 -4.84
N ALA A 368 -6.31 -20.80 -3.76
CA ALA A 368 -7.61 -20.63 -3.10
C ALA A 368 -7.92 -19.18 -2.70
N TYR A 369 -6.90 -18.37 -2.40
CA TYR A 369 -7.04 -16.96 -2.02
C TYR A 369 -6.74 -15.99 -3.17
N ARG A 370 -6.02 -16.43 -4.21
CA ARG A 370 -5.71 -15.59 -5.38
C ARG A 370 -6.96 -15.27 -6.20
N ASP A 371 -7.87 -16.22 -6.33
CA ASP A 371 -9.09 -16.09 -7.15
C ASP A 371 -10.26 -15.50 -6.33
N MET A 372 -10.01 -14.38 -5.65
CA MET A 372 -10.99 -13.69 -4.81
C MET A 372 -11.17 -12.22 -5.17
N LEU A 373 -12.38 -11.70 -4.96
CA LEU A 373 -12.64 -10.27 -4.80
C LEU A 373 -12.49 -9.91 -3.32
N TYR A 374 -11.47 -9.12 -2.99
CA TYR A 374 -11.23 -8.62 -1.65
C TYR A 374 -12.05 -7.36 -1.39
N VAL A 375 -12.68 -7.28 -0.22
CA VAL A 375 -13.54 -6.18 0.20
C VAL A 375 -13.19 -5.76 1.62
N ALA A 376 -12.89 -4.49 1.82
CA ALA A 376 -12.66 -3.94 3.15
C ALA A 376 -14.00 -3.55 3.81
N PHE A 377 -14.30 -4.15 4.96
CA PHE A 377 -15.44 -3.77 5.79
C PHE A 377 -14.99 -2.76 6.84
N HIS A 378 -15.39 -1.51 6.65
CA HIS A 378 -15.01 -0.39 7.50
C HIS A 378 -15.66 -0.43 8.88
N GLY A 379 -16.77 -1.15 8.99
CA GLY A 379 -17.44 -1.44 10.25
C GLY A 379 -18.61 -0.51 10.57
N SER A 380 -19.56 -1.06 11.32
CA SER A 380 -20.86 -0.44 11.58
C SER A 380 -20.80 0.69 12.59
N TRP A 381 -21.66 1.69 12.38
CA TRP A 381 -22.03 2.69 13.38
C TRP A 381 -23.53 2.63 13.73
N ASN A 382 -24.37 2.19 12.80
CA ASN A 382 -25.83 2.11 12.91
C ASN A 382 -26.32 0.68 13.21
N ARG A 383 -25.71 0.00 14.18
CA ARG A 383 -26.09 -1.35 14.62
C ARG A 383 -25.82 -1.53 16.12
N SER A 384 -26.73 -2.17 16.86
CA SER A 384 -26.61 -2.29 18.32
C SER A 384 -25.39 -3.12 18.76
N ILE A 385 -25.08 -4.19 18.02
CA ILE A 385 -23.83 -4.94 18.14
C ILE A 385 -22.95 -4.61 16.94
N PRO A 386 -21.77 -3.99 17.15
CA PRO A 386 -20.88 -3.64 16.04
C PRO A 386 -20.49 -4.86 15.20
N THR A 387 -20.41 -4.69 13.88
CA THR A 387 -19.99 -5.71 12.91
C THR A 387 -19.16 -5.08 11.80
N GLY A 388 -18.53 -5.89 10.95
CA GLY A 388 -17.54 -5.45 9.96
C GLY A 388 -16.14 -5.41 10.58
N TYR A 389 -15.39 -4.32 10.37
CA TYR A 389 -14.02 -4.13 10.90
C TYR A 389 -13.08 -5.28 10.50
N LYS A 390 -13.09 -5.65 9.22
CA LYS A 390 -12.40 -6.82 8.70
C LYS A 390 -12.11 -6.71 7.21
N LEU A 391 -11.20 -7.53 6.73
CA LEU A 391 -11.00 -7.81 5.32
C LEU A 391 -11.70 -9.14 4.99
N VAL A 392 -12.56 -9.13 3.98
CA VAL A 392 -13.21 -10.34 3.48
C VAL A 392 -12.78 -10.62 2.04
N GLY A 393 -12.87 -11.88 1.63
CA GLY A 393 -12.65 -12.34 0.26
C GLY A 393 -13.89 -13.07 -0.23
N ILE A 394 -14.35 -12.75 -1.43
CA ILE A 394 -15.44 -13.44 -2.12
C ILE A 394 -14.79 -14.31 -3.19
N PRO A 395 -14.95 -15.64 -3.19
CA PRO A 395 -14.38 -16.49 -4.23
C PRO A 395 -15.03 -16.19 -5.58
N VAL A 396 -14.22 -16.00 -6.61
CA VAL A 396 -14.65 -15.64 -7.96
C VAL A 396 -14.00 -16.58 -8.97
N GLU A 397 -14.82 -17.25 -9.78
CA GLU A 397 -14.37 -18.09 -10.89
C GLU A 397 -15.07 -17.66 -12.18
N ASN A 398 -14.32 -17.52 -13.28
CA ASN A 398 -14.86 -17.07 -14.58
C ASN A 398 -15.68 -15.77 -14.49
N GLY A 399 -15.26 -14.83 -13.64
CA GLY A 399 -15.97 -13.56 -13.42
C GLY A 399 -17.29 -13.68 -12.65
N ARG A 400 -17.52 -14.78 -11.94
CA ARG A 400 -18.74 -15.03 -11.15
C ARG A 400 -18.41 -15.40 -9.71
N PRO A 401 -19.16 -14.91 -8.71
CA PRO A 401 -18.99 -15.37 -7.34
C PRO A 401 -19.41 -16.84 -7.23
N THR A 402 -18.59 -17.67 -6.57
CA THR A 402 -18.88 -19.11 -6.41
C THR A 402 -19.29 -19.47 -4.99
N GLY A 403 -19.31 -18.50 -4.07
CA GLY A 403 -19.63 -18.73 -2.67
C GLY A 403 -19.81 -17.44 -1.87
N PRO A 404 -20.13 -17.56 -0.57
CA PRO A 404 -20.30 -16.42 0.31
C PRO A 404 -18.97 -15.72 0.60
N PRO A 405 -18.99 -14.46 1.08
CA PRO A 405 -17.81 -13.80 1.62
C PRO A 405 -17.18 -14.60 2.77
N GLN A 406 -15.85 -14.67 2.77
CA GLN A 406 -15.04 -15.35 3.78
C GLN A 406 -14.17 -14.34 4.51
N ASP A 407 -14.04 -14.48 5.83
CA ASP A 407 -13.15 -13.63 6.60
C ASP A 407 -11.69 -13.98 6.26
N ILE A 408 -10.93 -12.98 5.80
CA ILE A 408 -9.50 -13.14 5.47
C ILE A 408 -8.67 -12.61 6.62
N VAL A 409 -8.98 -11.41 7.10
CA VAL A 409 -8.37 -10.82 8.29
C VAL A 409 -9.44 -10.17 9.14
N ARG A 410 -9.37 -10.34 10.46
CA ARG A 410 -10.20 -9.63 11.44
C ARG A 410 -9.39 -9.28 12.69
N GLY A 411 -10.03 -8.63 13.65
CA GLY A 411 -9.43 -8.29 14.95
C GLY A 411 -9.33 -6.78 15.20
N TRP A 412 -9.68 -5.96 14.22
CA TRP A 412 -9.81 -4.50 14.39
C TRP A 412 -10.89 -4.09 15.38
N LEU A 413 -11.93 -4.90 15.53
CA LEU A 413 -12.95 -4.79 16.58
C LEU A 413 -12.64 -5.76 17.72
N GLN A 414 -12.43 -5.23 18.92
CA GLN A 414 -12.24 -6.01 20.14
C GLN A 414 -13.35 -5.67 21.14
N GLY A 415 -14.19 -6.66 21.44
CA GLY A 415 -15.45 -6.42 22.14
C GLY A 415 -16.31 -5.44 21.35
N ARG A 416 -16.51 -4.23 21.89
CA ARG A 416 -17.27 -3.15 21.25
C ARG A 416 -16.39 -1.98 20.79
N ARG A 417 -15.07 -2.07 20.96
CA ARG A 417 -14.12 -0.99 20.63
C ARG A 417 -13.33 -1.36 19.40
N ALA A 418 -13.48 -0.57 18.35
CA ALA A 418 -12.62 -0.66 17.19
C ALA A 418 -11.33 0.15 17.42
N TRP A 419 -10.17 -0.46 17.25
CA TRP A 419 -8.89 0.24 17.27
C TRP A 419 -8.45 0.69 15.88
N GLY A 420 -8.94 0.02 14.82
CA GLY A 420 -8.79 0.44 13.43
C GLY A 420 -10.04 0.17 12.60
N ARG A 421 -10.05 0.66 11.36
CA ARG A 421 -11.15 0.57 10.39
C ARG A 421 -10.59 0.42 8.96
N PRO A 422 -10.55 -0.80 8.42
CA PRO A 422 -10.10 -1.05 7.05
C PRO A 422 -10.86 -0.26 5.99
N VAL A 423 -10.16 0.34 5.02
CA VAL A 423 -10.75 1.17 3.98
C VAL A 423 -10.57 0.63 2.57
N SER A 424 -9.33 0.47 2.09
CA SER A 424 -9.08 0.11 0.70
C SER A 424 -8.02 -0.97 0.60
N PRO A 425 -8.35 -2.15 0.04
CA PRO A 425 -7.36 -3.13 -0.37
C PRO A 425 -6.76 -2.76 -1.74
N ALA A 426 -5.47 -3.00 -1.94
CA ALA A 426 -4.79 -2.86 -3.22
C ALA A 426 -3.74 -3.96 -3.39
N VAL A 427 -3.60 -4.50 -4.61
CA VAL A 427 -2.57 -5.52 -4.89
C VAL A 427 -1.29 -4.81 -5.31
N GLY A 428 -0.20 -5.07 -4.58
CA GLY A 428 1.11 -4.51 -4.87
C GLY A 428 1.84 -5.23 -6.00
N PRO A 429 2.87 -4.59 -6.58
CA PRO A 429 3.71 -5.19 -7.63
C PRO A 429 4.52 -6.40 -7.12
N ASP A 430 4.75 -6.46 -5.81
CA ASP A 430 5.41 -7.56 -5.09
C ASP A 430 4.48 -8.77 -4.86
N GLY A 431 3.22 -8.70 -5.30
CA GLY A 431 2.22 -9.74 -5.08
C GLY A 431 1.65 -9.78 -3.67
N ALA A 432 1.92 -8.78 -2.83
CA ALA A 432 1.28 -8.63 -1.52
C ALA A 432 -0.06 -7.88 -1.62
N LEU A 433 -0.89 -8.03 -0.59
CA LEU A 433 -2.11 -7.25 -0.45
C LEU A 433 -1.87 -6.11 0.56
N TYR A 434 -2.10 -4.88 0.12
CA TYR A 434 -2.01 -3.69 0.95
C TYR A 434 -3.40 -3.26 1.40
N LEU A 435 -3.52 -2.75 2.62
CA LEU A 435 -4.81 -2.34 3.20
C LEU A 435 -4.67 -1.07 4.02
N SER A 436 -5.37 -0.01 3.63
CA SER A 436 -5.41 1.24 4.40
C SER A 436 -6.37 1.17 5.59
N ASP A 437 -6.06 1.93 6.64
CA ASP A 437 -6.88 2.08 7.85
C ASP A 437 -6.95 3.55 8.27
N ASP A 438 -8.11 4.17 8.04
CA ASP A 438 -8.28 5.60 8.29
C ASP A 438 -8.31 5.95 9.78
N ARG A 439 -8.68 5.00 10.65
CA ARG A 439 -8.78 5.22 12.09
C ARG A 439 -7.44 5.04 12.77
N ALA A 440 -6.70 4.01 12.39
CA ALA A 440 -5.39 3.72 12.95
C ALA A 440 -4.29 4.59 12.32
N GLY A 441 -4.53 5.16 11.13
CA GLY A 441 -3.51 5.93 10.41
C GLY A 441 -2.41 5.05 9.83
N LEU A 442 -2.77 3.82 9.45
CA LEU A 442 -1.86 2.77 9.02
C LEU A 442 -2.14 2.33 7.59
N ILE A 443 -1.11 1.79 6.95
CA ILE A 443 -1.24 0.89 5.80
C ILE A 443 -0.60 -0.43 6.19
N TYR A 444 -1.37 -1.50 6.09
CA TYR A 444 -0.89 -2.86 6.29
C TYR A 444 -0.39 -3.45 4.98
N ARG A 445 0.57 -4.37 5.07
CA ARG A 445 0.99 -5.28 4.01
C ARG A 445 0.74 -6.71 4.48
N ILE A 446 0.08 -7.50 3.65
CA ILE A 446 -0.35 -8.87 3.95
C ILE A 446 0.30 -9.81 2.93
N THR A 447 1.01 -10.81 3.42
CA THR A 447 1.77 -11.78 2.61
C THR A 447 1.44 -13.21 3.01
N ALA A 448 1.56 -14.13 2.06
CA ALA A 448 1.52 -15.56 2.34
C ALA A 448 2.91 -16.02 2.80
N MET A 449 2.96 -16.83 3.85
CA MET A 449 4.19 -17.45 4.35
C MET A 449 4.61 -18.62 3.45
N GLU A 450 5.92 -18.86 3.32
CA GLU A 450 6.50 -19.87 2.43
C GLU A 450 5.99 -21.31 2.68
N GLU A 451 5.54 -21.62 3.90
CA GLU A 451 4.92 -22.91 4.25
C GLU A 451 3.48 -23.07 3.72
N ALA A 452 2.74 -21.96 3.56
CA ALA A 452 1.36 -21.97 3.06
C ALA A 452 1.26 -22.42 1.59
N THR A 453 2.28 -22.05 0.80
CA THR A 453 2.40 -22.44 -0.62
C THR A 453 2.64 -23.94 -0.78
N LYS A 454 3.30 -24.59 0.19
CA LYS A 454 3.60 -26.04 0.17
C LYS A 454 2.46 -26.91 0.69
N ILE A 455 1.60 -26.40 1.57
CA ILE A 455 0.47 -27.16 2.16
C ILE A 455 -0.64 -27.36 1.13
N THR A 456 -0.90 -26.38 0.26
CA THR A 456 -1.96 -26.47 -0.76
C THR A 456 -1.59 -27.34 -1.97
N GLU A 457 -0.30 -27.53 -2.24
CA GLU A 457 0.18 -28.44 -3.30
C GLU A 457 0.09 -29.92 -2.92
N LYS A 458 0.02 -30.25 -1.61
CA LYS A 458 -0.09 -31.65 -1.14
C LYS A 458 -1.53 -32.13 -0.90
N SER A 459 -2.50 -31.23 -0.95
CA SER A 459 -3.92 -31.52 -0.71
C SER A 459 -4.78 -31.53 -1.98
N ASN A 460 -4.17 -31.32 -3.15
CA ASN A 460 -4.70 -31.67 -4.47
C ASN A 460 -3.91 -32.85 -5.02
#